data_AF-A0A831U140-F1
#
_entry.id   AF-A0A831U140-F1
#
_cell.length_a   1.000
_cell.length_b   1.000
_cell.length_c   1.000
_cell.angle_alpha   90.00
_cell.angle_beta   90.00
_cell.angle_gamma   90.00
#
_symmetry.space_group_name_H-M   'P 1'
#
loop_
_entity.id
_entity.type
_entity.pdbx_description
1 polymer ?
#
loop_
_entity_poly.entity_id
_entity_poly.type
_entity_poly.pdbx_seq_one_letter_code
_entity_poly.pdbx_strand_id
1 'polypeptide(L)'
;MATMEQPEQHPSSAAWVQWAILAVATTILAIAAGGRFLVGLVFDEMQQHFHMTHGGLGSVVSISVLMVGLGQPLVGWLVDRFSARVVAAGGLLLLGTGLIVVSQAGSGLGLVLGYGVLTGLGLATLTPTVMTPVVAAWFERRRTTALSIISAANPMGQSLVVPALALLVAATGWQDGYFLLGLLVAAVGAPLIFVLLREQRRIAPDLLRRGPALREAVDAGLPVLAVCGGYQLFGHRYVDHDGSVIPGIGVFDAETRHPGPVADRCIGDIVVETPFGEVVGFENHGGRTYLAPGQEPLGTVRLGRGNNAEDRTEGARRHNAIGTYLHGSVLPKNPALADALILAALRRRYGPSVELPPLDDAPERRAHEAALRTALARARRPA
;
A
#
# COMPACT_ATOMS: atom_id res chain seq x y z
N MET A 1 -46.44 -8.58 19.38
CA MET A 1 -45.33 -9.35 18.78
C MET A 1 -45.20 -8.86 17.34
N ALA A 2 -44.53 -7.73 17.15
CA ALA A 2 -44.34 -7.11 15.84
C ALA A 2 -42.90 -7.40 15.41
N THR A 3 -42.75 -8.24 14.39
CA THR A 3 -41.49 -8.52 13.72
C THR A 3 -40.99 -7.23 13.07
N MET A 4 -39.93 -6.64 13.63
CA MET A 4 -39.14 -5.62 12.95
C MET A 4 -38.49 -6.28 11.73
N GLU A 5 -39.04 -6.05 10.54
CA GLU A 5 -38.32 -6.31 9.30
C GLU A 5 -37.04 -5.46 9.30
N GLN A 6 -35.90 -6.14 9.26
CA GLN A 6 -34.62 -5.49 9.05
C GLN A 6 -34.63 -4.89 7.64
N PRO A 7 -34.23 -3.61 7.46
CA PRO A 7 -34.16 -3.05 6.13
C PRO A 7 -33.09 -3.80 5.33
N GLU A 8 -33.48 -4.34 4.17
CA GLU A 8 -32.56 -4.91 3.20
C GLU A 8 -31.46 -3.88 2.89
N GLN A 9 -30.24 -4.18 3.34
CA GLN A 9 -29.07 -3.38 3.01
C GLN A 9 -28.74 -3.63 1.54
N HIS A 10 -29.27 -2.79 0.65
CA HIS A 10 -28.77 -2.72 -0.71
C HIS A 10 -27.24 -2.53 -0.68
N PRO A 11 -26.46 -3.33 -1.41
CA PRO A 11 -25.01 -3.19 -1.43
C PRO A 11 -24.70 -1.77 -1.90
N SER A 12 -23.98 -1.02 -1.05
CA SER A 12 -23.59 0.34 -1.38
C SER A 12 -22.90 0.34 -2.73
N SER A 13 -23.20 1.33 -3.57
CA SER A 13 -22.58 1.51 -4.90
C SER A 13 -21.04 1.51 -4.88
N ALA A 14 -20.41 1.63 -3.70
CA ALA A 14 -18.98 1.50 -3.50
C ALA A 14 -18.47 0.04 -3.50
N ALA A 15 -19.27 -0.93 -3.07
CA ALA A 15 -18.83 -2.33 -2.93
C ALA A 15 -18.62 -3.01 -4.29
N TRP A 16 -19.54 -2.85 -5.24
CA TRP A 16 -19.41 -3.45 -6.57
C TRP A 16 -18.20 -2.88 -7.34
N VAL A 17 -17.88 -1.61 -7.14
CA VAL A 17 -16.72 -0.94 -7.75
C VAL A 17 -15.40 -1.55 -7.24
N GLN A 18 -15.30 -1.86 -5.95
CA GLN A 18 -14.10 -2.53 -5.39
C GLN A 18 -13.90 -3.92 -6.03
N TRP A 19 -14.97 -4.70 -6.18
CA TRP A 19 -14.93 -6.00 -6.86
C TRP A 19 -14.61 -5.87 -8.36
N ALA A 20 -15.17 -4.87 -9.05
CA ALA A 20 -14.87 -4.62 -10.45
C ALA A 20 -13.39 -4.27 -10.67
N ILE A 21 -12.80 -3.46 -9.80
CA ILE A 21 -11.38 -3.13 -9.88
C ILE A 21 -10.51 -4.33 -9.58
N LEU A 22 -10.87 -5.11 -8.56
CA LEU A 22 -10.16 -6.35 -8.25
C LEU A 22 -10.17 -7.28 -9.47
N ALA A 23 -11.32 -7.44 -10.13
CA ALA A 23 -11.44 -8.26 -11.33
C ALA A 23 -10.57 -7.72 -12.49
N VAL A 24 -10.59 -6.41 -12.74
CA VAL A 24 -9.74 -5.78 -13.77
C VAL A 24 -8.25 -5.95 -13.46
N ALA A 25 -7.83 -5.66 -12.23
CA ALA A 25 -6.44 -5.83 -11.81
C ALA A 25 -5.98 -7.30 -11.91
N THR A 26 -6.83 -8.24 -11.49
CA THR A 26 -6.59 -9.69 -11.62
C THR A 26 -6.44 -10.09 -13.08
N THR A 27 -7.28 -9.55 -13.96
CA THR A 27 -7.21 -9.83 -15.41
C THR A 27 -5.91 -9.32 -16.02
N ILE A 28 -5.48 -8.09 -15.68
CA ILE A 28 -4.22 -7.53 -16.17
C ILE A 28 -3.03 -8.36 -15.68
N LEU A 29 -3.03 -8.76 -14.40
CA LEU A 29 -2.00 -9.63 -13.84
C LEU A 29 -2.01 -11.02 -14.50
N ALA A 30 -3.18 -11.56 -14.82
CA ALA A 30 -3.30 -12.85 -15.52
C ALA A 30 -2.73 -12.75 -16.94
N ILE A 31 -3.00 -11.67 -17.66
CA ILE A 31 -2.43 -11.42 -19.00
C ILE A 31 -0.90 -11.31 -18.92
N ALA A 32 -0.37 -10.53 -17.98
CA ALA A 32 1.06 -10.38 -17.76
C ALA A 32 1.73 -11.71 -17.36
N ALA A 33 1.10 -12.48 -16.48
CA ALA A 33 1.59 -13.78 -16.04
C ALA A 33 1.55 -14.82 -17.18
N GLY A 34 0.49 -14.86 -17.97
CA GLY A 34 0.39 -15.73 -19.16
C GLY A 34 1.46 -15.40 -20.20
N GLY A 35 1.75 -14.10 -20.41
CA GLY A 35 2.81 -13.63 -21.29
C GLY A 35 4.20 -14.15 -20.96
N ARG A 36 4.51 -14.34 -19.67
CA ARG A 36 5.76 -14.98 -19.24
C ARG A 36 5.91 -16.40 -19.81
N PHE A 37 4.82 -17.14 -19.97
CA PHE A 37 4.87 -18.52 -20.45
C PHE A 37 4.88 -18.61 -21.98
N LEU A 38 4.71 -17.49 -22.70
CA LEU A 38 4.81 -17.44 -24.15
C LEU A 38 6.17 -17.98 -24.66
N VAL A 39 7.26 -17.74 -23.93
CA VAL A 39 8.59 -18.22 -24.33
C VAL A 39 8.68 -19.74 -24.38
N GLY A 40 7.92 -20.43 -23.52
CA GLY A 40 7.88 -21.89 -23.50
C GLY A 40 7.09 -22.45 -24.68
N LEU A 41 6.07 -21.72 -25.14
CA LEU A 41 5.30 -22.09 -26.33
C LEU A 41 6.15 -21.98 -27.60
N VAL A 42 6.95 -20.91 -27.72
CA VAL A 42 7.71 -20.61 -28.95
C VAL A 42 9.19 -20.96 -28.84
N PHE A 43 9.53 -21.81 -27.87
CA PHE A 43 10.92 -22.09 -27.48
C PHE A 43 11.72 -22.66 -28.66
N ASP A 44 11.20 -23.69 -29.31
CA ASP A 44 11.87 -24.37 -30.42
C ASP A 44 12.03 -23.46 -31.65
N GLU A 45 11.03 -22.62 -31.92
CA GLU A 45 11.04 -21.65 -33.03
C GLU A 45 12.08 -20.56 -32.79
N MET A 46 12.20 -20.07 -31.55
CA MET A 46 13.26 -19.14 -31.16
C MET A 46 14.65 -19.78 -31.26
N GLN A 47 14.81 -21.04 -30.84
CA GLN A 47 16.08 -21.74 -30.98
C GLN A 47 16.54 -21.82 -32.44
N GLN A 48 15.62 -22.14 -33.34
CA GLN A 48 15.89 -22.21 -34.78
C GLN A 48 16.20 -20.83 -35.37
N HIS A 49 15.40 -19.81 -35.02
CA HIS A 49 15.54 -18.45 -35.53
C HIS A 49 16.87 -17.79 -35.11
N PHE A 50 17.26 -17.93 -33.84
CA PHE A 50 18.48 -17.32 -33.30
C PHE A 50 19.70 -18.25 -33.37
N HIS A 51 19.54 -19.46 -33.91
CA HIS A 51 20.57 -20.51 -33.92
C HIS A 51 21.16 -20.79 -32.53
N MET A 52 20.31 -20.77 -31.50
CA MET A 52 20.71 -20.95 -30.10
C MET A 52 20.56 -22.41 -29.66
N THR A 53 21.53 -22.88 -28.87
CA THR A 53 21.40 -24.16 -28.17
C THR A 53 20.28 -24.09 -27.13
N HIS A 54 19.77 -25.26 -26.74
CA HIS A 54 18.71 -25.34 -25.73
C HIS A 54 19.14 -24.70 -24.40
N GLY A 55 20.39 -24.96 -23.98
CA GLY A 55 20.99 -24.30 -22.81
C GLY A 55 21.19 -22.79 -22.98
N GLY A 56 21.50 -22.33 -24.20
CA GLY A 56 21.62 -20.90 -24.52
C GLY A 56 20.30 -20.17 -24.29
N LEU A 57 19.19 -20.64 -24.88
CA LEU A 57 17.88 -20.01 -24.69
C LEU A 57 17.36 -20.21 -23.25
N GLY A 58 17.62 -21.37 -22.64
CA GLY A 58 17.32 -21.61 -21.23
C GLY A 58 18.01 -20.63 -20.28
N SER A 59 19.24 -20.20 -20.61
CA SER A 59 19.94 -19.18 -19.81
C SER A 59 19.25 -17.82 -19.86
N VAL A 60 18.65 -17.43 -21.00
CA VAL A 60 17.85 -16.20 -21.13
C VAL A 60 16.64 -16.24 -20.21
N VAL A 61 15.93 -17.38 -20.18
CA VAL A 61 14.80 -17.58 -19.28
C VAL A 61 15.25 -17.53 -17.81
N SER A 62 16.40 -18.11 -17.50
CA SER A 62 16.97 -18.13 -16.15
C SER A 62 17.36 -16.73 -15.67
N ILE A 63 17.94 -15.90 -16.55
CA ILE A 63 18.22 -14.49 -16.29
C ILE A 63 16.92 -13.76 -15.95
N SER A 64 15.82 -14.00 -16.66
CA SER A 64 14.51 -13.42 -16.36
C SER A 64 14.05 -13.73 -14.94
N VAL A 65 14.16 -15.00 -14.51
CA VAL A 65 13.80 -15.41 -13.15
C VAL A 65 14.71 -14.75 -12.11
N LEU A 66 16.01 -14.66 -12.38
CA LEU A 66 16.96 -14.00 -11.51
C LEU A 66 16.65 -12.50 -11.37
N MET A 67 16.33 -11.82 -12.47
CA MET A 67 15.97 -10.40 -12.47
C MET A 67 14.64 -10.14 -11.74
N VAL A 68 13.68 -11.07 -11.81
CA VAL A 68 12.47 -11.00 -10.96
C VAL A 68 12.89 -11.00 -9.48
N GLY A 69 13.71 -11.97 -9.06
CA GLY A 69 14.13 -12.12 -7.67
C GLY A 69 14.96 -10.93 -7.16
N LEU A 70 15.97 -10.51 -7.91
CA LEU A 70 16.81 -9.35 -7.57
C LEU A 70 16.06 -8.03 -7.62
N GLY A 71 15.02 -7.94 -8.46
CA GLY A 71 14.15 -6.77 -8.55
C GLY A 71 13.26 -6.61 -7.32
N GLN A 72 12.89 -7.67 -6.60
CA GLN A 72 11.90 -7.58 -5.52
C GLN A 72 12.29 -6.65 -4.36
N PRO A 73 13.53 -6.66 -3.81
CA PRO A 73 13.93 -5.70 -2.78
C PRO A 73 13.85 -4.25 -3.26
N LEU A 74 14.25 -3.99 -4.50
CA LEU A 74 14.14 -2.66 -5.11
C LEU A 74 12.68 -2.25 -5.28
N VAL A 75 11.81 -3.16 -5.74
CA VAL A 75 10.37 -2.93 -5.85
C VAL A 75 9.75 -2.63 -4.49
N GLY A 76 10.13 -3.37 -3.44
CA GLY A 76 9.69 -3.10 -2.06
C GLY A 76 10.06 -1.68 -1.64
N TRP A 77 11.34 -1.31 -1.80
CA TRP A 77 11.81 0.05 -1.53
C TRP A 77 11.07 1.13 -2.35
N LEU A 78 10.80 0.86 -3.64
CA LEU A 78 10.05 1.76 -4.50
C LEU A 78 8.60 1.94 -4.03
N VAL A 79 7.92 0.89 -3.58
CA VAL A 79 6.54 0.97 -3.06
C VAL A 79 6.48 1.68 -1.71
N ASP A 80 7.53 1.58 -0.90
CA ASP A 80 7.61 2.32 0.35
C ASP A 80 7.78 3.84 0.12
N ARG A 81 8.43 4.22 -1.00
CA ARG A 81 8.74 5.62 -1.35
C ARG A 81 7.73 6.27 -2.28
N PHE A 82 7.19 5.52 -3.24
CA PHE A 82 6.26 5.97 -4.27
C PHE A 82 4.92 5.24 -4.13
N SER A 83 3.82 5.86 -4.60
CA SER A 83 2.51 5.20 -4.56
C SER A 83 2.51 3.88 -5.32
N ALA A 84 1.87 2.83 -4.78
CA ALA A 84 1.78 1.51 -5.41
C ALA A 84 1.27 1.57 -6.87
N ARG A 85 0.37 2.51 -7.19
CA ARG A 85 -0.09 2.77 -8.57
C ARG A 85 1.02 3.13 -9.55
N VAL A 86 2.00 3.91 -9.11
CA VAL A 86 3.10 4.40 -9.96
C VAL A 86 4.07 3.26 -10.22
N VAL A 87 4.40 2.52 -9.16
CA VAL A 87 5.32 1.37 -9.26
C VAL A 87 4.72 0.27 -10.13
N ALA A 88 3.44 -0.07 -9.93
CA ALA A 88 2.76 -1.09 -10.73
C ALA A 88 2.59 -0.66 -12.20
N ALA A 89 2.19 0.59 -12.47
CA ALA A 89 2.08 1.10 -13.84
C ALA A 89 3.44 1.17 -14.55
N GLY A 90 4.48 1.66 -13.87
CA GLY A 90 5.85 1.69 -14.39
C GLY A 90 6.38 0.28 -14.69
N GLY A 91 6.07 -0.69 -13.84
CA GLY A 91 6.41 -2.08 -14.06
C GLY A 91 5.71 -2.73 -15.25
N LEU A 92 4.42 -2.41 -15.47
CA LEU A 92 3.70 -2.84 -16.68
C LEU A 92 4.26 -2.20 -17.96
N LEU A 93 4.65 -0.92 -17.90
CA LEU A 93 5.34 -0.27 -19.02
C LEU A 93 6.69 -0.96 -19.31
N LEU A 94 7.46 -1.28 -18.28
CA LEU A 94 8.74 -1.97 -18.42
C LEU A 94 8.57 -3.38 -18.99
N LEU A 95 7.57 -4.12 -18.50
CA LEU A 95 7.20 -5.43 -19.01
C LEU A 95 6.80 -5.35 -20.49
N GLY A 96 5.87 -4.46 -20.84
CA GLY A 96 5.41 -4.31 -22.22
C GLY A 96 6.52 -3.87 -23.17
N THR A 97 7.40 -2.97 -22.72
CA THR A 97 8.60 -2.58 -23.48
C THR A 97 9.53 -3.78 -23.70
N GLY A 98 9.78 -4.59 -22.67
CA GLY A 98 10.58 -5.81 -22.79
C GLY A 98 10.02 -6.80 -23.81
N LEU A 99 8.69 -7.01 -23.80
CA LEU A 99 8.02 -7.87 -24.79
C LEU A 99 8.11 -7.31 -26.22
N ILE A 100 7.98 -5.99 -26.39
CA ILE A 100 8.16 -5.33 -27.69
C ILE A 100 9.62 -5.44 -28.17
N VAL A 101 10.60 -5.35 -27.27
CA VAL A 101 12.02 -5.57 -27.63
C VAL A 101 12.24 -7.02 -28.09
N VAL A 102 11.60 -8.01 -27.45
CA VAL A 102 11.65 -9.41 -27.88
C VAL A 102 11.05 -9.59 -29.28
N SER A 103 9.92 -8.95 -29.58
CA SER A 103 9.28 -9.05 -30.90
C SER A 103 10.17 -8.60 -32.05
N GLN A 104 11.07 -7.65 -31.80
CA GLN A 104 11.97 -7.05 -32.78
C GLN A 104 13.41 -7.55 -32.64
N ALA A 105 13.66 -8.53 -31.79
CA ALA A 105 15.01 -9.01 -31.53
C ALA A 105 15.57 -9.72 -32.77
N GLY A 106 16.66 -9.18 -33.33
CA GLY A 106 17.43 -9.82 -34.40
C GLY A 106 18.66 -10.61 -33.92
N SER A 107 18.92 -10.64 -32.61
CA SER A 107 20.06 -11.36 -32.02
C SER A 107 19.75 -11.88 -30.61
N GLY A 108 20.54 -12.85 -30.15
CA GLY A 108 20.45 -13.39 -28.79
C GLY A 108 20.68 -12.34 -27.69
N LEU A 109 21.47 -11.29 -27.95
CA LEU A 109 21.61 -10.16 -27.02
C LEU A 109 20.29 -9.38 -26.87
N GLY A 110 19.54 -9.23 -27.97
CA GLY A 110 18.20 -8.63 -27.95
C GLY A 110 17.23 -9.42 -27.06
N LEU A 111 17.31 -10.76 -27.09
CA LEU A 111 16.52 -11.63 -26.21
C LEU A 111 16.94 -11.50 -24.74
N VAL A 112 18.25 -11.42 -24.45
CA VAL A 112 18.73 -11.21 -23.07
C VAL A 112 18.24 -9.88 -22.52
N LEU A 113 18.36 -8.79 -23.28
CA LEU A 113 17.93 -7.47 -22.84
C LEU A 113 16.40 -7.38 -22.73
N GLY A 114 15.66 -7.83 -23.75
CA GLY A 114 14.20 -7.79 -23.77
C GLY A 114 13.55 -8.73 -22.75
N TYR A 115 13.77 -10.03 -22.91
CA TYR A 115 13.12 -11.05 -22.08
C TYR A 115 13.82 -11.26 -20.73
N GLY A 116 15.15 -11.36 -20.75
CA GLY A 116 15.95 -11.61 -19.56
C GLY A 116 15.91 -10.44 -18.57
N VAL A 117 16.14 -9.22 -19.04
CA VAL A 117 16.26 -8.05 -18.14
C VAL A 117 14.95 -7.28 -18.02
N LEU A 118 14.45 -6.68 -19.10
CA LEU A 118 13.32 -5.76 -19.04
C LEU A 118 12.02 -6.47 -18.60
N THR A 119 11.67 -7.59 -19.23
CA THR A 119 10.50 -8.39 -18.84
C THR A 119 10.64 -8.95 -17.42
N GLY A 120 11.84 -9.41 -17.03
CA GLY A 120 12.10 -9.90 -15.67
C GLY A 120 11.90 -8.83 -14.58
N LEU A 121 12.48 -7.65 -14.76
CA LEU A 121 12.29 -6.51 -13.85
C LEU A 121 10.85 -6.01 -13.84
N GLY A 122 10.18 -5.96 -15.00
CA GLY A 122 8.77 -5.60 -15.10
C GLY A 122 7.89 -6.56 -14.29
N LEU A 123 8.11 -7.88 -14.43
CA LEU A 123 7.41 -8.91 -13.66
C LEU A 123 7.65 -8.81 -12.15
N ALA A 124 8.81 -8.33 -11.69
CA ALA A 124 9.08 -8.14 -10.26
C ALA A 124 8.05 -7.24 -9.57
N THR A 125 7.53 -6.23 -10.29
CA THR A 125 6.51 -5.28 -9.80
C THR A 125 5.11 -5.88 -9.65
N LEU A 126 4.86 -7.01 -10.33
CA LEU A 126 3.55 -7.65 -10.41
C LEU A 126 3.38 -8.78 -9.39
N THR A 127 4.35 -8.93 -8.49
CA THR A 127 4.39 -9.96 -7.47
C THR A 127 3.52 -9.60 -6.26
N PRO A 128 3.28 -10.56 -5.34
CA PRO A 128 2.46 -10.31 -4.15
C PRO A 128 2.94 -9.16 -3.26
N THR A 129 4.20 -8.71 -3.38
CA THR A 129 4.76 -7.60 -2.61
C THR A 129 4.04 -6.28 -2.83
N VAL A 130 3.58 -6.00 -4.06
CA VAL A 130 2.88 -4.75 -4.38
C VAL A 130 1.37 -4.90 -4.21
N MET A 131 0.80 -6.01 -4.69
CA MET A 131 -0.66 -6.16 -4.82
C MET A 131 -1.36 -6.63 -3.53
N THR A 132 -0.69 -7.42 -2.69
CA THR A 132 -1.29 -7.96 -1.46
C THR A 132 -1.65 -6.88 -0.45
N PRO A 133 -0.75 -5.92 -0.12
CA PRO A 133 -1.07 -4.86 0.84
C PRO A 133 -2.22 -3.97 0.35
N VAL A 134 -2.23 -3.66 -0.95
CA VAL A 134 -3.26 -2.84 -1.60
C VAL A 134 -4.64 -3.51 -1.50
N VAL A 135 -4.76 -4.77 -1.91
CA VAL A 135 -6.03 -5.50 -1.85
C VAL A 135 -6.45 -5.75 -0.41
N ALA A 136 -5.51 -6.09 0.48
CA ALA A 136 -5.77 -6.29 1.90
C ALA A 136 -6.32 -5.03 2.59
N ALA A 137 -5.89 -3.84 2.15
CA ALA A 137 -6.38 -2.57 2.67
C ALA A 137 -7.81 -2.23 2.19
N TRP A 138 -8.28 -2.80 1.07
CA TRP A 138 -9.60 -2.50 0.51
C TRP A 138 -10.70 -3.43 0.99
N PHE A 139 -10.36 -4.67 1.36
CA PHE A 139 -11.31 -5.71 1.74
C PHE A 139 -11.11 -6.12 3.20
N GLU A 140 -11.99 -5.69 4.09
CA GLU A 140 -11.96 -6.10 5.51
C GLU A 140 -12.74 -7.41 5.73
N ARG A 141 -14.03 -7.44 5.33
CA ARG A 141 -14.95 -8.55 5.64
C ARG A 141 -14.76 -9.79 4.75
N ARG A 142 -14.25 -9.60 3.52
CA ARG A 142 -13.95 -10.66 2.54
C ARG A 142 -12.49 -10.64 2.09
N ARG A 143 -11.59 -10.25 2.99
CA ARG A 143 -10.14 -10.11 2.73
C ARG A 143 -9.55 -11.36 2.08
N THR A 144 -9.79 -12.52 2.68
CA THR A 144 -9.24 -13.80 2.19
C THR A 144 -9.72 -14.09 0.77
N THR A 145 -11.02 -13.90 0.49
CA THR A 145 -11.57 -14.09 -0.86
C THR A 145 -10.91 -13.16 -1.88
N ALA A 146 -10.75 -11.88 -1.53
CA ALA A 146 -10.12 -10.91 -2.43
C ALA A 146 -8.64 -11.25 -2.70
N LEU A 147 -7.91 -11.70 -1.66
CA LEU A 147 -6.53 -12.18 -1.78
C LEU A 147 -6.42 -13.46 -2.61
N SER A 148 -7.37 -14.39 -2.48
CA SER A 148 -7.43 -15.59 -3.31
C SER A 148 -7.69 -15.25 -4.77
N ILE A 149 -8.59 -14.30 -5.06
CA ILE A 149 -8.87 -13.87 -6.44
C ILE A 149 -7.64 -13.24 -7.10
N ILE A 150 -6.98 -12.28 -6.44
CA ILE A 150 -5.79 -11.65 -7.03
C ILE A 150 -4.65 -12.65 -7.20
N SER A 151 -4.52 -13.62 -6.29
CA SER A 151 -3.52 -14.70 -6.39
C SER A 151 -3.84 -15.72 -7.48
N ALA A 152 -5.12 -15.91 -7.81
CA ALA A 152 -5.56 -16.75 -8.92
C ALA A 152 -5.16 -16.19 -10.29
N ALA A 153 -4.75 -14.92 -10.38
CA ALA A 153 -4.26 -14.32 -11.63
C ALA A 153 -3.18 -15.17 -12.31
N ASN A 154 -2.21 -15.70 -11.55
CA ASN A 154 -1.11 -16.49 -12.13
C ASN A 154 -1.58 -17.82 -12.76
N PRO A 155 -2.29 -18.72 -12.05
CA PRO A 155 -2.82 -19.93 -12.67
C PRO A 155 -3.90 -19.65 -13.73
N MET A 156 -4.68 -18.56 -13.62
CA MET A 156 -5.59 -18.13 -14.69
C MET A 156 -4.84 -17.71 -15.95
N GLY A 157 -3.71 -17.00 -15.80
CA GLY A 157 -2.83 -16.65 -16.92
C GLY A 157 -2.30 -17.89 -17.64
N GLN A 158 -1.83 -18.88 -16.89
CA GLN A 158 -1.35 -20.14 -17.47
C GLN A 158 -2.45 -20.94 -18.20
N SER A 159 -3.64 -21.02 -17.62
CA SER A 159 -4.72 -21.86 -18.15
C SER A 159 -5.55 -21.22 -19.26
N LEU A 160 -5.74 -19.90 -19.23
CA LEU A 160 -6.62 -19.20 -20.17
C LEU A 160 -5.84 -18.35 -21.17
N VAL A 161 -4.81 -17.62 -20.72
CA VAL A 161 -4.07 -16.68 -21.57
C VAL A 161 -3.10 -17.42 -22.47
N VAL A 162 -2.39 -18.44 -21.99
CA VAL A 162 -1.43 -19.20 -22.82
C VAL A 162 -2.09 -19.86 -24.03
N PRO A 163 -3.25 -20.56 -23.94
CA PRO A 163 -3.93 -21.07 -25.13
C PRO A 163 -4.38 -19.97 -26.10
N ALA A 164 -4.84 -18.83 -25.60
CA ALA A 164 -5.21 -17.70 -26.45
C ALA A 164 -3.99 -17.13 -27.19
N LEU A 165 -2.83 -17.04 -26.50
CA LEU A 165 -1.57 -16.68 -27.13
C LEU A 165 -1.11 -17.74 -28.14
N ALA A 166 -1.38 -19.02 -27.91
CA ALA A 166 -1.06 -20.07 -28.87
C ALA A 166 -1.85 -19.93 -30.17
N LEU A 167 -3.15 -19.64 -30.09
CA LEU A 167 -3.97 -19.32 -31.27
C LEU A 167 -3.47 -18.07 -31.99
N LEU A 168 -3.07 -17.04 -31.24
CA LEU A 168 -2.51 -15.82 -31.81
C LEU A 168 -1.18 -16.11 -32.55
N VAL A 169 -0.24 -16.79 -31.90
CA VAL A 169 1.04 -17.16 -32.50
C VAL A 169 0.87 -18.06 -33.72
N ALA A 170 -0.07 -19.00 -33.69
CA ALA A 170 -0.38 -19.84 -34.86
C ALA A 170 -0.90 -19.03 -36.06
N ALA A 171 -1.58 -17.90 -35.81
CA ALA A 171 -2.15 -17.06 -36.85
C ALA A 171 -1.17 -15.98 -37.37
N THR A 172 -0.35 -15.40 -36.49
CA THR A 172 0.48 -14.21 -36.80
C THR A 172 1.98 -14.44 -36.64
N GLY A 173 2.39 -15.58 -36.08
CA GLY A 173 3.78 -15.81 -35.67
C GLY A 173 4.11 -15.23 -34.30
N TRP A 174 5.23 -15.68 -33.74
CA TRP A 174 5.63 -15.34 -32.38
C TRP A 174 6.05 -13.88 -32.21
N GLN A 175 6.68 -13.28 -33.21
CA GLN A 175 7.11 -11.87 -33.17
C GLN A 175 5.91 -10.95 -32.96
N ASP A 176 4.88 -11.07 -33.80
CA ASP A 176 3.65 -10.30 -33.69
C ASP A 176 2.89 -10.62 -32.39
N GLY A 177 2.92 -11.87 -31.92
CA GLY A 177 2.35 -12.26 -30.63
C GLY A 177 2.97 -11.50 -29.45
N TYR A 178 4.30 -11.40 -29.40
CA TYR A 178 5.01 -10.61 -28.40
C TYR A 178 4.74 -9.11 -28.54
N PHE A 179 4.67 -8.59 -29.77
CA PHE A 179 4.40 -7.19 -30.03
C PHE A 179 3.00 -6.78 -29.53
N LEU A 180 1.96 -7.52 -29.93
CA LEU A 180 0.58 -7.24 -29.54
C LEU A 180 0.37 -7.37 -28.04
N LEU A 181 0.97 -8.38 -27.41
CA LEU A 181 0.90 -8.55 -25.97
C LEU A 181 1.63 -7.42 -25.23
N GLY A 182 2.82 -7.06 -25.69
CA GLY A 182 3.59 -5.95 -25.13
C GLY A 182 2.83 -4.62 -25.23
N LEU A 183 2.20 -4.36 -26.37
CA LEU A 183 1.36 -3.19 -26.60
C LEU A 183 0.12 -3.21 -25.68
N LEU A 184 -0.57 -4.34 -25.54
CA LEU A 184 -1.72 -4.48 -24.65
C LEU A 184 -1.33 -4.17 -23.20
N VAL A 185 -0.23 -4.74 -22.71
CA VAL A 185 0.24 -4.54 -21.34
C VAL A 185 0.68 -3.09 -21.11
N ALA A 186 1.42 -2.48 -22.04
CA ALA A 186 1.94 -1.12 -21.90
C ALA A 186 0.85 -0.05 -22.13
N ALA A 187 0.10 -0.13 -23.24
CA ALA A 187 -0.83 0.92 -23.65
C ALA A 187 -2.21 0.80 -22.99
N VAL A 188 -2.62 -0.39 -22.55
CA VAL A 188 -3.91 -0.59 -21.88
C VAL A 188 -3.72 -0.91 -20.41
N GLY A 189 -2.88 -1.91 -20.09
CA GLY A 189 -2.66 -2.35 -18.72
C GLY A 189 -2.13 -1.24 -17.80
N ALA A 190 -1.06 -0.56 -18.20
CA ALA A 190 -0.43 0.45 -17.35
C ALA A 190 -1.32 1.67 -17.04
N PRO A 191 -1.98 2.33 -18.04
CA PRO A 191 -2.90 3.44 -17.74
C PRO A 191 -4.09 3.01 -16.89
N LEU A 192 -4.62 1.80 -17.13
CA LEU A 192 -5.77 1.28 -16.40
C LEU A 192 -5.43 1.05 -14.92
N ILE A 193 -4.29 0.40 -14.62
CA ILE A 193 -3.80 0.25 -13.24
C ILE A 193 -3.57 1.61 -12.58
N PHE A 194 -2.96 2.55 -13.30
CA PHE A 194 -2.67 3.89 -12.77
C PHE A 194 -3.95 4.64 -12.34
N VAL A 195 -5.03 4.52 -13.11
CA VAL A 195 -6.32 5.16 -12.82
C VAL A 195 -7.08 4.45 -11.70
N LEU A 196 -7.08 3.11 -11.69
CA LEU A 196 -7.92 2.34 -10.77
C LEU A 196 -7.39 2.28 -9.33
N LEU A 197 -6.08 2.29 -9.11
CA LEU A 197 -5.44 2.23 -7.79
C LEU A 197 -5.38 3.61 -7.09
N ARG A 198 -6.53 4.26 -6.86
CA ARG A 198 -6.64 5.50 -6.05
C ARG A 198 -7.18 5.19 -4.65
N GLU A 199 -6.28 5.16 -3.66
CA GLU A 199 -6.53 4.60 -2.32
C GLU A 199 -7.22 5.55 -1.32
N GLN A 200 -6.88 6.84 -1.25
CA GLN A 200 -7.42 7.71 -0.18
C GLN A 200 -8.73 8.43 -0.51
N ARG A 201 -9.00 8.74 -1.79
CA ARG A 201 -10.18 9.54 -2.19
C ARG A 201 -11.52 8.83 -1.98
N ARG A 202 -11.52 7.50 -1.78
CA ARG A 202 -12.76 6.70 -1.76
C ARG A 202 -13.43 6.64 -0.39
N ILE A 203 -12.66 6.73 0.69
CA ILE A 203 -13.20 6.72 2.06
C ILE A 203 -13.67 8.11 2.48
N ALA A 204 -13.04 9.17 1.94
CA ALA A 204 -13.35 10.54 2.32
C ALA A 204 -14.85 10.91 2.23
N PRO A 205 -15.61 10.55 1.17
CA PRO A 205 -17.04 10.87 1.11
C PRO A 205 -17.88 10.22 2.22
N ASP A 206 -17.62 8.95 2.57
CA ASP A 206 -18.35 8.30 3.67
C ASP A 206 -17.97 8.88 5.03
N LEU A 207 -16.67 9.14 5.23
CA LEU A 207 -16.17 9.74 6.44
C LEU A 207 -16.74 11.15 6.64
N LEU A 208 -16.80 11.96 5.58
CA LEU A 208 -17.41 13.29 5.61
C LEU A 208 -18.90 13.23 5.98
N ARG A 209 -19.64 12.27 5.42
CA ARG A 209 -21.05 12.06 5.76
C ARG A 209 -21.23 11.73 7.25
N ARG A 210 -20.31 10.99 7.86
CA ARG A 210 -20.30 10.64 9.29
C ARG A 210 -19.63 11.71 10.16
N GLY A 211 -18.97 12.69 9.56
CA GLY A 211 -18.14 13.69 10.23
C GLY A 211 -18.83 14.44 11.37
N PRO A 212 -20.05 14.97 11.19
CA PRO A 212 -20.79 15.64 12.27
C PRO A 212 -21.01 14.74 13.49
N ALA A 213 -21.48 13.52 13.29
CA ALA A 213 -21.73 12.57 14.38
C ALA A 213 -20.45 12.12 15.07
N LEU A 214 -19.34 11.97 14.32
CA LEU A 214 -18.04 11.65 14.89
C LEU A 214 -17.48 12.81 15.73
N ARG A 215 -17.62 14.05 15.26
CA ARG A 215 -17.22 15.24 16.04
C ARG A 215 -18.00 15.34 17.34
N GLU A 216 -19.33 15.21 17.28
CA GLU A 216 -20.18 15.22 18.46
C GLU A 216 -19.82 14.08 19.43
N ALA A 217 -19.55 12.88 18.92
CA ALA A 217 -19.14 11.76 19.76
C ALA A 217 -17.79 12.00 20.44
N VAL A 218 -16.81 12.58 19.73
CA VAL A 218 -15.49 12.98 20.28
C VAL A 218 -15.66 14.04 21.35
N ASP A 219 -16.49 15.07 21.11
CA ASP A 219 -16.78 16.12 22.09
C ASP A 219 -17.50 15.56 23.33
N ALA A 220 -18.31 14.52 23.15
CA ALA A 220 -18.90 13.76 24.26
C ALA A 220 -17.89 12.81 24.96
N GLY A 221 -16.62 12.76 24.54
CA GLY A 221 -15.56 11.97 25.17
C GLY A 221 -15.31 10.59 24.55
N LEU A 222 -15.71 10.33 23.29
CA LEU A 222 -15.35 9.11 22.56
C LEU A 222 -13.83 8.99 22.45
N PRO A 223 -13.20 7.91 22.93
CA PRO A 223 -11.80 7.65 22.66
C PRO A 223 -11.61 7.29 21.19
N VAL A 224 -10.65 7.95 20.54
CA VAL A 224 -10.31 7.71 19.14
C VAL A 224 -8.81 7.63 19.01
N LEU A 225 -8.33 6.63 18.26
CA LEU A 225 -6.96 6.59 17.78
C LEU A 225 -6.98 6.63 16.26
N ALA A 226 -6.62 7.79 15.69
CA ALA A 226 -6.51 8.00 14.26
C ALA A 226 -5.03 7.95 13.86
N VAL A 227 -4.66 7.00 13.02
CA VAL A 227 -3.25 6.78 12.61
C VAL A 227 -3.06 7.18 11.15
N CYS A 228 -1.99 7.94 10.86
CA CYS A 228 -1.56 8.31 9.52
C CYS A 228 -2.68 8.90 8.66
N GLY A 229 -3.11 8.22 7.59
CA GLY A 229 -4.21 8.68 6.74
C GLY A 229 -5.50 8.98 7.52
N GLY A 230 -5.79 8.20 8.58
CA GLY A 230 -6.91 8.49 9.48
C GLY A 230 -6.71 9.81 10.21
N TYR A 231 -5.53 10.07 10.76
CA TYR A 231 -5.19 11.33 11.41
C TYR A 231 -5.36 12.52 10.45
N GLN A 232 -4.85 12.39 9.22
CA GLN A 232 -4.93 13.41 8.17
C GLN A 232 -6.38 13.75 7.81
N LEU A 233 -7.23 12.73 7.66
CA LEU A 233 -8.65 12.90 7.36
C LEU A 233 -9.49 13.36 8.56
N PHE A 234 -8.97 13.21 9.78
CA PHE A 234 -9.56 13.82 10.98
C PHE A 234 -9.21 15.31 11.13
N GLY A 235 -8.25 15.83 10.36
CA GLY A 235 -8.01 17.27 10.20
C GLY A 235 -9.07 17.96 9.32
N HIS A 236 -8.83 19.21 8.93
CA HIS A 236 -9.71 19.97 8.04
C HIS A 236 -9.58 19.54 6.58
N ARG A 237 -8.37 19.26 6.12
CA ARG A 237 -8.09 18.82 4.76
C ARG A 237 -6.72 18.17 4.60
N TYR A 238 -6.63 17.33 3.58
CA TYR A 238 -5.39 16.81 3.03
C TYR A 238 -5.19 17.34 1.61
N VAL A 239 -4.07 18.03 1.35
CA VAL A 239 -3.66 18.44 0.00
C VAL A 239 -2.67 17.43 -0.53
N ASP A 240 -3.03 16.72 -1.60
CA ASP A 240 -2.20 15.68 -2.22
C ASP A 240 -1.09 16.30 -3.09
N HIS A 241 -0.13 15.50 -3.55
CA HIS A 241 1.03 15.97 -4.33
C HIS A 241 0.67 16.62 -5.66
N ASP A 242 -0.51 16.29 -6.21
CA ASP A 242 -1.07 16.87 -7.44
C ASP A 242 -1.88 18.16 -7.19
N GLY A 243 -1.89 18.66 -5.95
CA GLY A 243 -2.66 19.84 -5.52
C GLY A 243 -4.14 19.55 -5.26
N SER A 244 -4.62 18.32 -5.49
CA SER A 244 -6.00 17.97 -5.17
C SER A 244 -6.26 18.03 -3.66
N VAL A 245 -7.46 18.45 -3.30
CA VAL A 245 -7.86 18.58 -1.90
C VAL A 245 -8.84 17.46 -1.55
N ILE A 246 -8.51 16.71 -0.50
CA ILE A 246 -9.41 15.76 0.15
C ILE A 246 -9.92 16.44 1.43
N PRO A 247 -11.23 16.73 1.55
CA PRO A 247 -11.77 17.33 2.77
C PRO A 247 -11.70 16.32 3.92
N GLY A 248 -11.33 16.80 5.09
CA GLY A 248 -11.36 16.04 6.34
C GLY A 248 -12.58 16.43 7.20
N ILE A 249 -12.76 15.75 8.32
CA ILE A 249 -13.93 15.94 9.19
C ILE A 249 -13.76 17.00 10.27
N GLY A 250 -12.56 17.58 10.41
CA GLY A 250 -12.29 18.70 11.33
C GLY A 250 -12.43 18.34 12.81
N VAL A 251 -12.06 17.11 13.19
CA VAL A 251 -11.91 16.73 14.60
C VAL A 251 -10.68 17.41 15.20
N PHE A 252 -9.55 17.35 14.51
CA PHE A 252 -8.34 18.10 14.87
C PHE A 252 -8.27 19.38 14.05
N ASP A 253 -7.92 20.49 14.69
CA ASP A 253 -7.66 21.75 14.02
C ASP A 253 -6.26 21.72 13.39
N ALA A 254 -6.18 20.98 12.27
CA ALA A 254 -4.95 20.68 11.58
C ALA A 254 -5.17 20.55 10.07
N GLU A 255 -4.15 20.92 9.29
CA GLU A 255 -4.12 20.69 7.85
C GLU A 255 -2.93 19.84 7.48
N THR A 256 -3.09 18.94 6.51
CA THR A 256 -1.98 18.14 5.99
C THR A 256 -1.74 18.46 4.52
N ARG A 257 -0.47 18.57 4.14
CA ARG A 257 -0.06 18.86 2.75
C ARG A 257 1.06 17.93 2.32
N HIS A 258 0.96 17.33 1.14
CA HIS A 258 2.08 16.59 0.57
C HIS A 258 3.08 17.60 -0.04
N PRO A 259 4.38 17.55 0.30
CA PRO A 259 5.39 18.48 -0.20
C PRO A 259 5.80 18.25 -1.67
N GLY A 260 4.96 17.56 -2.46
CA GLY A 260 5.26 17.18 -3.86
C GLY A 260 5.89 15.79 -4.02
N PRO A 261 5.97 15.28 -5.27
CA PRO A 261 6.30 13.87 -5.55
C PRO A 261 7.78 13.50 -5.39
N VAL A 262 8.68 14.49 -5.30
CA VAL A 262 10.14 14.28 -5.19
C VAL A 262 10.62 14.41 -3.74
N ALA A 263 9.78 14.96 -2.86
CA ALA A 263 10.13 15.22 -1.47
C ALA A 263 10.29 13.92 -0.67
N ASP A 264 11.23 13.92 0.27
CA ASP A 264 11.47 12.78 1.15
C ASP A 264 10.25 12.47 2.02
N ARG A 265 9.94 11.18 2.16
CA ARG A 265 8.99 10.70 3.16
C ARG A 265 9.62 10.77 4.56
N CYS A 266 8.80 11.03 5.56
CA CYS A 266 9.16 10.81 6.95
C CYS A 266 9.15 9.29 7.18
N ILE A 267 10.34 8.68 7.19
CA ILE A 267 10.54 7.25 7.40
C ILE A 267 11.58 7.06 8.52
N GLY A 268 11.24 6.27 9.53
CA GLY A 268 12.20 5.92 10.59
C GLY A 268 11.53 5.47 11.89
N ASP A 269 12.35 5.09 12.86
CA ASP A 269 11.89 4.93 14.24
C ASP A 269 11.59 6.31 14.83
N ILE A 270 10.51 6.42 15.60
CA ILE A 270 10.07 7.67 16.24
C ILE A 270 9.87 7.47 17.74
N VAL A 271 10.31 8.45 18.53
CA VAL A 271 10.12 8.51 19.98
C VAL A 271 9.55 9.87 20.33
N VAL A 272 8.44 9.88 21.06
CA VAL A 272 7.68 11.08 21.41
C VAL A 272 7.48 11.13 22.91
N GLU A 273 7.76 12.28 23.52
CA GLU A 273 7.40 12.57 24.90
C GLU A 273 5.95 13.06 24.94
N THR A 274 5.06 12.30 25.58
CA THR A 274 3.62 12.60 25.63
C THR A 274 3.14 12.74 27.08
N PRO A 275 1.93 13.28 27.32
CA PRO A 275 1.31 13.27 28.65
C PRO A 275 1.09 11.87 29.25
N PHE A 276 1.17 10.82 28.43
CA PHE A 276 1.04 9.42 28.85
C PHE A 276 2.40 8.74 29.09
N GLY A 277 3.51 9.46 28.95
CA GLY A 277 4.88 8.93 28.99
C GLY A 277 5.55 8.93 27.62
N GLU A 278 6.74 8.32 27.54
CA GLU A 278 7.42 8.12 26.26
C GLU A 278 6.65 7.13 25.40
N VAL A 279 6.46 7.46 24.12
CA VAL A 279 5.79 6.63 23.14
C VAL A 279 6.76 6.33 22.01
N VAL A 280 6.91 5.07 21.66
CA VAL A 280 7.83 4.57 20.62
C VAL A 280 7.07 3.88 19.50
N GLY A 281 7.46 4.15 18.25
CA GLY A 281 6.86 3.56 17.06
C GLY A 281 7.79 3.70 15.86
N PHE A 282 7.22 3.60 14.66
CA PHE A 282 7.88 4.04 13.44
C PHE A 282 6.97 4.99 12.66
N GLU A 283 7.54 5.87 11.85
CA GLU A 283 6.81 6.74 10.96
C GLU A 283 7.05 6.32 9.50
N ASN A 284 6.02 6.41 8.67
CA ASN A 284 6.11 6.24 7.22
C ASN A 284 5.01 7.07 6.55
N HIS A 285 5.24 8.38 6.37
CA HIS A 285 4.26 9.26 5.76
C HIS A 285 4.90 10.33 4.85
N GLY A 286 4.20 10.66 3.77
CA GLY A 286 4.57 11.76 2.87
C GLY A 286 3.94 13.10 3.27
N GLY A 287 2.75 13.09 3.88
CA GLY A 287 2.06 14.30 4.30
C GLY A 287 2.78 15.01 5.44
N ARG A 288 2.79 16.35 5.40
CA ARG A 288 3.25 17.24 6.46
C ARG A 288 2.03 17.87 7.10
N THR A 289 1.83 17.62 8.39
CA THR A 289 0.71 18.16 9.15
C THR A 289 1.13 19.42 9.90
N TYR A 290 0.28 20.43 9.84
CA TYR A 290 0.46 21.70 10.50
C TYR A 290 -0.75 21.90 11.42
N LEU A 291 -0.47 22.02 12.72
CA LEU A 291 -1.48 22.28 13.74
C LEU A 291 -1.81 23.78 13.75
N ALA A 292 -3.09 24.11 13.87
CA ALA A 292 -3.51 25.49 14.05
C ALA A 292 -3.09 26.02 15.44
N PRO A 293 -3.00 27.35 15.64
CA PRO A 293 -2.76 27.92 16.95
C PRO A 293 -3.79 27.43 17.99
N GLY A 294 -3.32 26.81 19.07
CA GLY A 294 -4.17 26.28 20.14
C GLY A 294 -4.56 24.80 19.99
N GLN A 295 -4.29 24.16 18.84
CA GLN A 295 -4.43 22.72 18.71
C GLN A 295 -3.29 22.02 19.45
N GLU A 296 -3.62 21.24 20.49
CA GLU A 296 -2.63 20.47 21.23
C GLU A 296 -2.04 19.34 20.39
N PRO A 297 -0.71 19.15 20.37
CA PRO A 297 -0.07 17.96 19.81
C PRO A 297 -0.31 16.74 20.73
N LEU A 298 -0.04 15.53 20.23
CA LEU A 298 0.08 14.35 21.09
C LEU A 298 1.31 14.47 22.00
N GLY A 299 2.41 15.00 21.46
CA GLY A 299 3.63 15.23 22.22
C GLY A 299 4.76 15.89 21.43
N THR A 300 5.95 15.86 22.02
CA THR A 300 7.17 16.44 21.45
C THR A 300 8.10 15.33 20.96
N VAL A 301 8.59 15.48 19.73
CA VAL A 301 9.49 14.52 19.10
C VAL A 301 10.87 14.57 19.76
N ARG A 302 11.28 13.44 20.32
CA ARG A 302 12.64 13.20 20.83
C ARG A 302 13.54 12.60 19.74
N LEU A 303 13.01 11.65 18.97
CA LEU A 303 13.63 11.01 17.81
C LEU A 303 12.59 10.91 16.68
N GLY A 304 12.99 11.14 15.43
CA GLY A 304 12.11 11.06 14.25
C GLY A 304 11.77 12.44 13.67
N ARG A 305 10.74 12.50 12.82
CA ARG A 305 10.31 13.69 12.07
C ARG A 305 8.99 14.26 12.60
N GLY A 306 8.07 13.41 13.07
CA GLY A 306 6.78 13.83 13.61
C GLY A 306 5.88 14.48 12.56
N ASN A 307 5.09 15.48 12.96
CA ASN A 307 4.05 16.07 12.10
C ASN A 307 4.59 16.60 10.77
N ASN A 308 5.72 17.31 10.80
CA ASN A 308 6.23 17.99 9.61
C ASN A 308 7.76 18.04 9.48
N ALA A 309 8.53 17.44 10.39
CA ALA A 309 10.00 17.54 10.45
C ALA A 309 10.58 18.92 10.77
N GLU A 310 9.75 19.91 11.11
CA GLU A 310 10.16 21.30 11.32
C GLU A 310 9.97 21.73 12.78
N ASP A 311 8.74 21.59 13.30
CA ASP A 311 8.37 22.14 14.61
C ASP A 311 8.54 21.18 15.80
N ARG A 312 9.02 19.95 15.52
CA ARG A 312 9.21 18.86 16.50
C ARG A 312 7.94 18.46 17.26
N THR A 313 6.76 18.79 16.74
CA THR A 313 5.49 18.27 17.26
C THR A 313 5.17 16.92 16.63
N GLU A 314 4.44 16.09 17.36
CA GLU A 314 3.87 14.86 16.81
C GLU A 314 2.41 14.74 17.21
N GLY A 315 1.60 14.32 16.26
CA GLY A 315 0.20 14.03 16.43
C GLY A 315 -0.65 15.25 16.76
N ALA A 316 -1.89 14.98 17.16
CA ALA A 316 -2.82 15.97 17.70
C ALA A 316 -3.69 15.32 18.77
N ARG A 317 -4.19 16.12 19.71
CA ARG A 317 -5.08 15.66 20.76
C ARG A 317 -6.29 16.56 20.90
N ARG A 318 -7.47 15.96 21.05
CA ARG A 318 -8.72 16.65 21.40
C ARG A 318 -9.54 15.74 22.29
N HIS A 319 -9.70 16.10 23.55
CA HIS A 319 -10.31 15.23 24.57
C HIS A 319 -9.60 13.85 24.61
N ASN A 320 -10.35 12.78 24.32
CA ASN A 320 -9.84 11.40 24.25
C ASN A 320 -9.47 10.97 22.81
N ALA A 321 -9.55 11.87 21.83
CA ALA A 321 -9.14 11.62 20.46
C ALA A 321 -7.65 11.96 20.29
N ILE A 322 -6.92 11.01 19.71
CA ILE A 322 -5.49 11.09 19.43
C ILE A 322 -5.29 10.84 17.94
N GLY A 323 -4.70 11.81 17.26
CA GLY A 323 -4.16 11.67 15.92
C GLY A 323 -2.65 11.45 16.00
N THR A 324 -2.08 10.53 15.24
CA THR A 324 -0.64 10.24 15.29
C THR A 324 -0.08 9.71 13.98
N TYR A 325 1.18 9.99 13.71
CA TYR A 325 1.99 9.38 12.66
C TYR A 325 2.77 8.16 13.12
N LEU A 326 2.66 7.77 14.40
CA LEU A 326 3.19 6.51 14.87
C LEU A 326 2.44 5.35 14.20
N HIS A 327 3.18 4.55 13.47
CA HIS A 327 2.77 3.29 12.87
C HIS A 327 3.36 2.11 13.64
N GLY A 328 2.73 0.94 13.41
CA GLY A 328 3.17 -0.34 13.94
C GLY A 328 2.79 -0.52 15.39
N SER A 329 1.87 -1.45 15.67
CA SER A 329 1.47 -1.87 17.03
C SER A 329 1.59 -0.75 18.08
N VAL A 330 1.01 0.43 17.80
CA VAL A 330 1.13 1.65 18.62
C VAL A 330 0.73 1.33 20.06
N LEU A 331 -0.37 0.60 20.23
CA LEU A 331 -0.86 0.22 21.55
C LEU A 331 0.01 -0.88 22.20
N PRO A 332 0.31 -2.03 21.55
CA PRO A 332 1.19 -3.05 22.16
C PRO A 332 2.59 -2.57 22.55
N LYS A 333 3.14 -1.56 21.86
CA LYS A 333 4.46 -0.99 22.20
C LYS A 333 4.39 0.05 23.31
N ASN A 334 3.22 0.60 23.61
CA ASN A 334 3.06 1.75 24.47
C ASN A 334 1.93 1.48 25.47
N PRO A 335 2.17 0.64 26.50
CA PRO A 335 1.13 0.18 27.42
C PRO A 335 0.41 1.34 28.12
N ALA A 336 1.13 2.38 28.55
CA ALA A 336 0.53 3.54 29.19
C ALA A 336 -0.46 4.30 28.28
N LEU A 337 -0.18 4.40 26.98
CA LEU A 337 -1.09 4.97 25.99
C LEU A 337 -2.31 4.06 25.75
N ALA A 338 -2.09 2.75 25.72
CA ALA A 338 -3.17 1.77 25.60
C ALA A 338 -4.13 1.83 26.80
N ASP A 339 -3.58 1.86 28.01
CA ASP A 339 -4.36 1.96 29.25
C ASP A 339 -5.13 3.28 29.31
N ALA A 340 -4.53 4.39 28.88
CA ALA A 340 -5.23 5.67 28.81
C ALA A 340 -6.47 5.62 27.91
N LEU A 341 -6.38 4.99 26.73
CA LEU A 341 -7.50 4.85 25.81
C LEU A 341 -8.56 3.85 26.31
N ILE A 342 -8.13 2.74 26.91
CA ILE A 342 -9.04 1.75 27.52
C ILE A 342 -9.80 2.38 28.69
N LEU A 343 -9.10 3.10 29.57
CA LEU A 343 -9.70 3.77 30.71
C LEU A 343 -10.67 4.87 30.26
N ALA A 344 -10.33 5.63 29.21
CA ALA A 344 -11.26 6.59 28.60
C ALA A 344 -12.53 5.91 28.07
N ALA A 345 -12.40 4.75 27.41
CA ALA A 345 -13.55 3.98 26.93
C ALA A 345 -14.44 3.47 28.07
N LEU A 346 -13.82 2.95 29.14
CA LEU A 346 -14.53 2.47 30.31
C LEU A 346 -15.24 3.61 31.05
N ARG A 347 -14.57 4.75 31.25
CA ARG A 347 -15.16 5.92 31.90
C ARG A 347 -16.33 6.50 31.12
N ARG A 348 -16.24 6.49 29.78
CA ARG A 348 -17.37 6.88 28.93
C ARG A 348 -18.57 5.94 29.11
N ARG A 349 -18.35 4.64 29.28
CA ARG A 349 -19.43 3.64 29.35
C ARG A 349 -20.04 3.51 30.75
N TYR A 350 -19.22 3.56 31.80
CA TYR A 350 -19.61 3.22 33.16
C TYR A 350 -19.48 4.40 34.15
N GLY A 351 -19.03 5.57 33.69
CA GLY A 351 -18.91 6.79 34.48
C GLY A 351 -17.46 7.12 34.90
N PRO A 352 -17.20 8.37 35.36
CA PRO A 352 -15.85 8.87 35.60
C PRO A 352 -15.13 8.19 36.77
N SER A 353 -15.87 7.59 37.71
CA SER A 353 -15.35 6.91 38.90
C SER A 353 -14.79 5.52 38.63
N VAL A 354 -14.78 5.06 37.38
CA VAL A 354 -14.19 3.77 37.04
C VAL A 354 -12.69 3.82 37.26
N GLU A 355 -12.23 2.88 38.06
CA GLU A 355 -10.82 2.57 38.28
C GLU A 355 -10.60 1.08 38.00
N LEU A 356 -9.44 0.76 37.44
CA LEU A 356 -9.01 -0.61 37.22
C LEU A 356 -7.95 -0.96 38.26
N PRO A 357 -8.02 -2.14 38.90
CA PRO A 357 -6.92 -2.61 39.72
C PRO A 357 -5.66 -2.76 38.87
N PRO A 358 -4.48 -2.37 39.38
CA PRO A 358 -3.24 -2.48 38.63
C PRO A 358 -2.91 -3.95 38.33
N LEU A 359 -2.37 -4.19 37.13
CA LEU A 359 -1.81 -5.48 36.74
C LEU A 359 -0.28 -5.41 36.81
N ASP A 360 0.38 -6.57 36.78
CA ASP A 360 1.83 -6.60 36.65
C ASP A 360 2.26 -6.33 35.20
N ASP A 361 2.54 -5.07 34.87
CA ASP A 361 3.00 -4.69 33.52
C ASP A 361 4.53 -4.89 33.33
N ALA A 362 5.21 -5.69 34.17
CA ALA A 362 6.65 -5.94 34.00
C ALA A 362 7.04 -6.50 32.62
N PRO A 363 6.27 -7.40 31.97
CA PRO A 363 6.54 -7.82 30.59
C PRO A 363 6.42 -6.67 29.58
N GLU A 364 5.35 -5.90 29.66
CA GLU A 364 5.00 -4.81 28.75
C GLU A 364 6.00 -3.66 28.88
N ARG A 365 6.38 -3.28 30.11
CA ARG A 365 7.42 -2.29 30.38
C ARG A 365 8.77 -2.73 29.80
N ARG A 366 9.17 -3.99 30.01
CA ARG A 366 10.42 -4.52 29.40
C ARG A 366 10.38 -4.51 27.87
N ALA A 367 9.24 -4.84 27.27
CA ALA A 367 9.06 -4.79 25.82
C ALA A 367 9.13 -3.35 25.28
N HIS A 368 8.47 -2.41 25.97
CA HIS A 368 8.52 -0.98 25.65
C HIS A 368 9.95 -0.44 25.71
N GLU A 369 10.68 -0.70 26.81
CA GLU A 369 12.07 -0.27 26.96
C GLU A 369 13.00 -0.89 25.91
N ALA A 370 12.77 -2.16 25.53
CA ALA A 370 13.55 -2.82 24.48
C ALA A 370 13.32 -2.17 23.11
N ALA A 371 12.07 -1.79 22.80
CA ALA A 371 11.74 -1.04 21.59
C ALA A 371 12.41 0.35 21.60
N LEU A 372 12.35 1.06 22.73
CA LEU A 372 12.99 2.37 22.91
C LEU A 372 14.51 2.29 22.71
N ARG A 373 15.18 1.31 23.35
CA ARG A 373 16.62 1.08 23.18
C ARG A 373 16.98 0.79 21.73
N THR A 374 16.17 0.00 21.03
CA THR A 374 16.39 -0.36 19.62
C THR A 374 16.29 0.87 18.71
N ALA A 375 15.24 1.68 18.88
CA ALA A 375 15.05 2.92 18.13
C ALA A 375 16.24 3.88 18.33
N LEU A 376 16.63 4.12 19.59
CA LEU A 376 17.76 4.98 19.92
C LEU A 376 19.11 4.45 19.41
N ALA A 377 19.31 3.13 19.42
CA ALA A 377 20.54 2.51 18.92
C ALA A 377 20.65 2.63 17.40
N ARG A 378 19.55 2.47 16.66
CA ARG A 378 19.51 2.62 15.19
C ARG A 378 19.76 4.05 14.76
N ALA A 379 19.25 5.03 15.50
CA ALA A 379 19.50 6.45 15.25
C ALA A 379 20.99 6.85 15.32
N ARG A 380 21.81 6.08 16.05
CA ARG A 380 23.26 6.34 16.21
C ARG A 380 24.13 5.72 15.13
N ARG A 381 23.58 4.89 14.24
CA ARG A 381 24.33 4.30 13.14
C ARG A 381 24.43 5.33 12.00
N PRO A 382 25.63 5.67 11.51
CA PRO A 382 25.75 6.49 10.30
C PRO A 382 25.05 5.78 9.14
N ALA A 383 24.34 6.57 8.33
CA ALA A 383 23.56 6.13 7.17
C ALA A 383 24.44 5.54 6.06
#